data_AF-I8XQ11-F1
#
_entry.id   AF-I8XQ11-F1
#
_cell.length_a   1.000
_cell.length_b   1.000
_cell.length_c   1.000
_cell.angle_alpha   90.00
_cell.angle_beta   90.00
_cell.angle_gamma   90.00
#
_symmetry.space_group_name_H-M   'P 1'
#
loop_
_entity.id
_entity.type
_entity.pdbx_description
1 polymer ?
#
loop_
_entity_poly.entity_id
_entity_poly.type
_entity_poly.pdbx_seq_one_letter_code
_entity_poly.pdbx_strand_id
1 'polypeptide(L)'
;MMKTRIIIMLLAVVAMCNQSAFAQEKKRPDREQIQAMQCNQVVKALMLDDATAAKFVPVYQKYLKELSEVRMENARKPRVKDAAATQPAPKAIPTDAEVEKAIKDRFTQSRKLLDIREKYYNEFRKILSPKQIMKIYQLEKGNAHKFQKEWKKRQGQKQGQRAEAKKGNMQRGNNNVKSQK
;
A
#
# COMPACT_ATOMS: atom_id res chain seq x y z
N MET A 1 50.19 25.97 22.42
CA MET A 1 49.66 25.43 21.14
C MET A 1 49.20 23.96 21.19
N MET A 2 49.73 23.09 22.06
CA MET A 2 49.32 21.66 22.09
C MET A 2 47.97 21.42 22.80
N LYS A 3 47.63 22.22 23.81
CA LYS A 3 46.38 22.08 24.59
C LYS A 3 45.11 22.34 23.77
N THR A 4 45.13 23.34 22.89
CA THR A 4 44.03 23.64 21.96
C THR A 4 43.86 22.57 20.89
N ARG A 5 44.95 21.93 20.44
CA ARG A 5 44.89 20.81 19.48
C ARG A 5 44.31 19.54 20.10
N ILE A 6 44.59 19.28 21.38
CA ILE A 6 44.01 18.17 22.14
C ILE A 6 42.51 18.36 22.34
N ILE A 7 42.06 19.59 22.66
CA ILE A 7 40.63 19.92 22.81
C ILE A 7 39.88 19.77 21.47
N ILE A 8 40.47 20.22 20.36
CA ILE A 8 39.88 20.07 19.02
C ILE A 8 39.83 18.58 18.60
N MET A 9 40.85 17.78 18.93
CA MET A 9 40.81 16.33 18.69
C MET A 9 39.72 15.63 19.52
N LEU A 10 39.54 16.01 20.79
CA LEU A 10 38.47 15.45 21.65
C LEU A 10 37.07 15.81 21.16
N LEU A 11 36.86 17.04 20.65
CA LEU A 11 35.60 17.47 20.03
C LEU A 11 35.31 16.73 18.71
N ALA A 12 36.34 16.42 17.92
CA ALA A 12 36.19 15.67 16.68
C ALA A 12 35.80 14.19 16.91
N VAL A 13 36.28 13.57 18.00
CA VAL A 13 35.94 12.18 18.35
C VAL A 13 34.48 12.04 18.82
N VAL A 14 33.97 13.01 19.59
CA VAL A 14 32.56 13.03 20.02
C VAL A 14 31.60 13.27 18.84
N ALA A 15 32.04 13.99 17.81
CA ALA A 15 31.25 14.21 16.59
C ALA A 15 31.10 12.95 15.71
N MET A 16 32.02 11.98 15.81
CA MET A 16 31.97 10.74 15.01
C MET A 16 31.11 9.63 15.63
N CYS A 17 30.78 9.71 16.94
CA CYS A 17 29.96 8.69 17.62
C CYS A 17 28.45 8.79 17.31
N ASN A 18 27.98 9.84 16.63
CA ASN A 18 26.55 10.06 16.37
C ASN A 18 26.02 9.51 15.02
N GLN A 19 26.83 8.82 14.22
CA GLN A 19 26.42 8.39 12.87
C GLN A 19 25.80 6.99 12.77
N SER A 20 25.64 6.24 13.86
CA SER A 20 25.06 4.89 13.83
C SER A 20 23.56 4.80 14.20
N ALA A 21 22.88 5.91 14.48
CA ALA A 21 21.48 5.87 14.92
C ALA A 21 20.41 5.83 13.79
N PHE A 22 20.79 5.96 12.50
CA PHE A 22 19.82 6.03 11.39
C PHE A 22 19.70 4.75 10.53
N ALA A 23 20.24 3.62 11.00
CA ALA A 23 20.05 2.32 10.37
C ALA A 23 19.05 1.44 11.15
N GLN A 24 18.01 2.02 11.72
CA GLN A 24 16.91 1.23 12.27
C GLN A 24 16.14 0.65 11.08
N GLU A 25 16.38 -0.63 10.75
CA GLU A 25 15.52 -1.42 9.87
C GLU A 25 14.09 -1.23 10.34
N LYS A 26 13.31 -0.39 9.64
CA LYS A 26 11.88 -0.26 9.89
C LYS A 26 11.26 -1.61 9.54
N LYS A 27 11.13 -2.48 10.54
CA LYS A 27 10.33 -3.70 10.45
C LYS A 27 9.01 -3.33 9.81
N ARG A 28 8.66 -4.03 8.73
CA ARG A 28 7.39 -3.79 8.05
C ARG A 28 6.28 -3.98 9.10
N PRO A 29 5.36 -3.01 9.24
CA PRO A 29 4.29 -3.13 10.21
C PRO A 29 3.49 -4.40 9.94
N ASP A 30 3.14 -5.12 11.01
CA ASP A 30 2.30 -6.31 10.89
C ASP A 30 0.86 -5.93 10.45
N ARG A 31 0.11 -6.90 9.94
CA ARG A 31 -1.25 -6.70 9.41
C ARG A 31 -2.19 -6.08 10.45
N GLU A 32 -2.09 -6.51 11.70
CA GLU A 32 -2.90 -5.95 12.79
C GLU A 32 -2.55 -4.49 13.06
N GLN A 33 -1.25 -4.15 13.05
CA GLN A 33 -0.79 -2.77 13.20
C GLN A 33 -1.29 -1.89 12.06
N ILE A 34 -1.30 -2.40 10.82
CA ILE A 34 -1.85 -1.68 9.66
C ILE A 34 -3.35 -1.41 9.85
N GLN A 35 -4.10 -2.40 10.32
CA GLN A 35 -5.54 -2.25 10.56
C GLN A 35 -5.82 -1.25 11.70
N ALA A 36 -5.06 -1.31 12.79
CA ALA A 36 -5.14 -0.34 13.88
C ALA A 36 -4.82 1.09 13.39
N MET A 37 -3.76 1.25 12.58
CA MET A 37 -3.43 2.54 11.97
C MET A 37 -4.56 3.07 11.07
N GLN A 38 -5.19 2.22 10.26
CA GLN A 38 -6.35 2.62 9.44
C GLN A 38 -7.53 3.07 10.29
N CYS A 39 -7.85 2.33 11.36
CA CYS A 39 -8.93 2.70 12.28
C CYS A 39 -8.63 4.05 12.95
N ASN A 40 -7.41 4.24 13.44
CA ASN A 40 -6.98 5.49 14.07
C ASN A 40 -7.03 6.68 13.11
N GLN A 41 -6.69 6.49 11.84
CA GLN A 41 -6.82 7.54 10.83
C GLN A 41 -8.28 7.96 10.62
N VAL A 42 -9.19 7.00 10.59
CA VAL A 42 -10.63 7.28 10.42
C VAL A 42 -11.20 7.95 11.67
N VAL A 43 -10.90 7.44 12.87
CA VAL A 43 -11.30 8.07 14.15
C VAL A 43 -10.88 9.54 14.20
N LYS A 44 -9.60 9.83 13.87
CA LYS A 44 -9.09 11.21 13.81
C LYS A 44 -9.79 12.04 12.73
N ALA A 45 -9.97 11.49 11.53
CA ALA A 45 -10.61 12.21 10.43
C ALA A 45 -12.09 12.51 10.72
N LEU A 46 -12.76 11.67 11.49
CA LEU A 46 -14.15 11.85 11.92
C LEU A 46 -14.29 12.69 13.20
N MET A 47 -13.17 13.04 13.84
CA MET A 47 -13.12 13.79 15.10
C MET A 47 -13.98 13.13 16.20
N LEU A 48 -13.86 11.80 16.35
CA LEU A 48 -14.60 11.08 17.38
C LEU A 48 -13.92 11.27 18.74
N ASP A 49 -14.73 11.45 19.79
CA ASP A 49 -14.29 11.32 21.17
C ASP A 49 -13.97 9.85 21.51
N ASP A 50 -13.28 9.62 22.63
CA ASP A 50 -12.82 8.29 23.03
C ASP A 50 -13.98 7.31 23.28
N ALA A 51 -15.11 7.78 23.81
CA ALA A 51 -16.26 6.93 24.09
C ALA A 51 -16.95 6.48 22.79
N THR A 52 -17.10 7.39 21.82
CA THR A 52 -17.64 7.09 20.49
C THR A 52 -16.68 6.23 19.68
N ALA A 53 -15.37 6.50 19.75
CA ALA A 53 -14.33 5.72 19.10
C ALA A 53 -14.31 4.27 19.60
N ALA A 54 -14.41 4.05 20.91
CA ALA A 54 -14.45 2.71 21.52
C ALA A 54 -15.62 1.85 20.99
N LYS A 55 -16.77 2.47 20.70
CA LYS A 55 -17.93 1.79 20.08
C LYS A 55 -17.76 1.62 18.57
N PHE A 56 -17.19 2.61 17.89
CA PHE A 56 -17.05 2.64 16.45
C PHE A 56 -16.00 1.65 15.92
N VAL A 57 -14.80 1.63 16.52
CA VAL A 57 -13.66 0.82 16.05
C VAL A 57 -13.99 -0.65 15.82
N PRO A 58 -14.62 -1.40 16.75
CA PRO A 58 -14.93 -2.81 16.53
C PRO A 58 -15.91 -3.02 15.35
N VAL A 59 -16.88 -2.11 15.16
CA VAL A 59 -17.80 -2.16 14.01
C VAL A 59 -17.05 -1.90 12.71
N TYR A 60 -16.18 -0.89 12.69
CA TYR A 60 -15.38 -0.53 11.52
C TYR A 60 -14.37 -1.63 11.13
N GLN A 61 -13.76 -2.31 12.10
CA GLN A 61 -12.87 -3.44 11.84
C GLN A 61 -13.58 -4.62 11.17
N LYS A 62 -14.79 -4.96 11.62
CA LYS A 62 -15.61 -6.01 11.00
C LYS A 62 -15.99 -5.63 9.57
N TYR A 63 -16.38 -4.36 9.35
CA TYR A 63 -16.63 -3.83 8.01
C TYR A 63 -15.41 -3.97 7.09
N LEU A 64 -14.23 -3.55 7.53
CA LEU A 64 -12.99 -3.69 6.75
C LEU A 64 -12.64 -5.15 6.43
N LYS A 65 -12.94 -6.08 7.35
CA LYS A 65 -12.74 -7.51 7.16
C LYS A 65 -13.65 -8.06 6.06
N GLU A 66 -14.97 -7.81 6.14
CA GLU A 66 -15.93 -8.26 5.13
C GLU A 66 -15.62 -7.66 3.74
N LEU A 67 -15.25 -6.36 3.69
CA LEU A 67 -14.76 -5.74 2.47
C LEU A 67 -13.50 -6.42 1.92
N SER A 68 -12.59 -6.83 2.79
CA SER A 68 -11.36 -7.51 2.40
C SER A 68 -11.64 -8.90 1.84
N GLU A 69 -12.59 -9.64 2.41
CA GLU A 69 -12.99 -10.96 1.94
C GLU A 69 -13.57 -10.90 0.53
N VAL A 70 -14.45 -9.94 0.23
CA VAL A 70 -14.96 -9.72 -1.14
C VAL A 70 -13.83 -9.38 -2.12
N ARG A 71 -12.86 -8.57 -1.70
CA ARG A 71 -11.67 -8.25 -2.54
C ARG A 71 -10.80 -9.48 -2.78
N MET A 72 -10.58 -10.32 -1.76
CA MET A 72 -9.77 -11.53 -1.85
C MET A 72 -10.43 -12.59 -2.73
N GLU A 73 -11.75 -12.78 -2.59
CA GLU A 73 -12.55 -13.65 -3.46
C GLU A 73 -12.36 -13.23 -4.93
N ASN A 74 -12.49 -11.93 -5.22
CA ASN A 74 -12.30 -11.40 -6.56
C ASN A 74 -10.85 -11.48 -7.06
N ALA A 75 -9.86 -11.37 -6.17
CA ALA A 75 -8.44 -11.49 -6.53
C ALA A 75 -8.07 -12.94 -6.92
N ARG A 76 -8.79 -13.93 -6.39
CA ARG A 76 -8.62 -15.35 -6.73
C ARG A 76 -9.28 -15.72 -8.06
N LYS A 77 -10.27 -14.95 -8.53
CA LYS A 77 -10.93 -15.20 -9.82
C LYS A 77 -9.98 -14.89 -11.00
N PRO A 78 -9.96 -15.74 -12.05
CA PRO A 78 -9.22 -15.44 -13.28
C PRO A 78 -9.68 -14.10 -13.85
N ARG A 79 -8.73 -13.21 -14.13
CA ARG A 79 -9.02 -11.91 -14.76
C ARG A 79 -8.84 -12.03 -16.26
N VAL A 80 -9.89 -11.68 -17.00
CA VAL A 80 -9.77 -11.29 -18.40
C VAL A 80 -8.85 -10.08 -18.43
N LYS A 81 -7.64 -10.24 -18.97
CA LYS A 81 -6.68 -9.15 -19.12
C LYS A 81 -7.05 -8.40 -20.39
N ASP A 82 -7.22 -7.09 -20.29
CA ASP A 82 -7.39 -6.26 -21.48
C ASP A 82 -6.19 -6.49 -22.41
N ALA A 83 -6.44 -6.71 -23.71
CA ALA A 83 -5.39 -6.91 -24.71
C ALA A 83 -4.41 -5.72 -24.79
N ALA A 84 -4.78 -4.56 -24.22
CA ALA A 84 -4.02 -3.33 -24.23
C ALA A 84 -3.08 -3.18 -23.01
N ALA A 85 -2.06 -4.03 -22.86
CA ALA A 85 -0.88 -3.69 -22.03
C ALA A 85 0.32 -4.63 -22.29
N THR A 86 1.27 -4.14 -23.10
CA THR A 86 2.73 -4.31 -22.93
C THR A 86 3.23 -5.72 -22.61
N GLN A 87 2.92 -6.70 -23.46
CA GLN A 87 3.72 -7.93 -23.54
C GLN A 87 4.11 -8.23 -25.00
N PRO A 88 5.33 -8.74 -25.24
CA PRO A 88 5.86 -8.96 -26.59
C PRO A 88 5.25 -10.17 -27.33
N ALA A 89 4.20 -10.79 -26.78
CA ALA A 89 3.51 -11.92 -27.40
C ALA A 89 2.00 -11.66 -27.45
N PRO A 90 1.31 -11.97 -28.56
CA PRO A 90 -0.14 -11.84 -28.65
C PRO A 90 -0.77 -12.84 -27.68
N LYS A 91 -1.34 -12.34 -26.58
CA LYS A 91 -2.24 -13.15 -25.77
C LYS A 91 -3.50 -13.40 -26.58
N ALA A 92 -4.02 -14.63 -26.50
CA ALA A 92 -5.31 -14.97 -27.10
C ALA A 92 -6.36 -13.92 -26.67
N ILE A 93 -7.07 -13.39 -27.66
CA ILE A 93 -8.18 -12.48 -27.42
C ILE A 93 -9.26 -13.27 -26.67
N PRO A 94 -9.76 -12.77 -25.53
CA PRO A 94 -10.83 -13.43 -24.79
C PRO A 94 -12.05 -13.65 -25.68
N THR A 95 -12.71 -14.80 -25.54
CA THR A 95 -13.98 -15.07 -26.24
C THR A 95 -15.12 -14.23 -25.67
N ASP A 96 -16.16 -13.96 -26.45
CA ASP A 96 -17.34 -13.22 -25.99
C ASP A 96 -17.98 -13.86 -24.75
N ALA A 97 -18.00 -15.19 -24.67
CA ALA A 97 -18.50 -15.92 -23.51
C ALA A 97 -17.66 -15.67 -22.24
N GLU A 98 -16.34 -15.59 -22.36
CA GLU A 98 -15.45 -15.26 -21.24
C GLU A 98 -15.63 -13.80 -20.80
N VAL A 99 -15.81 -12.88 -21.76
CA VAL A 99 -16.09 -11.46 -21.49
C VAL A 99 -17.44 -11.32 -20.79
N GLU A 100 -18.49 -11.94 -21.29
CA GLU A 100 -19.83 -11.92 -20.69
C GLU A 100 -19.81 -12.48 -19.26
N LYS A 101 -19.13 -13.62 -19.06
CA LYS A 101 -18.96 -14.18 -17.72
C LYS A 101 -18.24 -13.20 -16.78
N ALA A 102 -17.17 -12.56 -17.25
CA ALA A 102 -16.44 -11.57 -16.46
C ALA A 102 -17.30 -10.34 -16.11
N ILE A 103 -18.16 -9.89 -17.04
CA ILE A 103 -19.12 -8.80 -16.81
C ILE A 103 -20.13 -9.20 -15.73
N LYS A 104 -20.75 -10.38 -15.85
CA LYS A 104 -21.71 -10.90 -14.85
C LYS A 104 -21.07 -11.07 -13.48
N ASP A 105 -19.86 -11.63 -13.42
CA ASP A 105 -19.07 -11.77 -12.19
C ASP A 105 -18.83 -10.41 -11.49
N ARG A 106 -18.60 -9.33 -12.25
CA ARG A 106 -18.45 -7.97 -11.72
C ARG A 106 -19.76 -7.41 -11.15
N PHE A 107 -20.91 -7.72 -11.75
CA PHE A 107 -22.21 -7.32 -11.20
C PHE A 107 -22.47 -8.00 -9.85
N THR A 108 -22.26 -9.32 -9.78
CA THR A 108 -22.40 -10.07 -8.52
C THR A 108 -21.48 -9.51 -7.43
N GLN A 109 -20.22 -9.19 -7.78
CA GLN A 109 -19.28 -8.60 -6.84
C GLN A 109 -19.74 -7.20 -6.37
N SER A 110 -20.19 -6.35 -7.31
CA SER A 110 -20.68 -5.01 -6.99
C SER A 110 -21.89 -5.06 -6.04
N ARG A 111 -22.79 -6.04 -6.24
CA ARG A 111 -23.94 -6.24 -5.35
C ARG A 111 -23.53 -6.66 -3.95
N LYS A 112 -22.65 -7.66 -3.81
CA LYS A 112 -22.08 -8.05 -2.50
C LYS A 112 -21.45 -6.87 -1.76
N LEU A 113 -20.70 -6.03 -2.49
CA LEU A 113 -20.06 -4.84 -1.91
C LEU A 113 -21.09 -3.80 -1.43
N LEU A 114 -22.16 -3.60 -2.20
CA LEU A 114 -23.25 -2.70 -1.86
C LEU A 114 -24.01 -3.21 -0.64
N ASP A 115 -24.34 -4.49 -0.59
CA ASP A 115 -25.04 -5.13 0.53
C ASP A 115 -24.25 -4.96 1.85
N ILE A 116 -22.92 -5.12 1.82
CA ILE A 116 -22.05 -4.86 2.99
C ILE A 116 -22.12 -3.38 3.38
N ARG A 117 -22.08 -2.46 2.42
CA ARG A 117 -22.14 -1.01 2.71
C ARG A 117 -23.47 -0.60 3.32
N GLU A 118 -24.58 -1.13 2.84
CA GLU A 118 -25.91 -0.88 3.39
C GLU A 118 -26.06 -1.48 4.80
N LYS A 119 -25.62 -2.73 4.99
CA LYS A 119 -25.57 -3.38 6.31
C LYS A 119 -24.81 -2.52 7.33
N TYR A 120 -23.60 -2.09 7.00
CA TYR A 120 -22.78 -1.31 7.94
C TYR A 120 -23.17 0.16 8.01
N TYR A 121 -23.85 0.72 7.02
CA TYR A 121 -24.50 2.03 7.17
C TYR A 121 -25.43 2.02 8.38
N ASN A 122 -26.29 0.99 8.48
CA ASN A 122 -27.24 0.87 9.58
C ASN A 122 -26.53 0.70 10.94
N GLU A 123 -25.44 -0.06 10.99
CA GLU A 123 -24.62 -0.18 12.21
C GLU A 123 -23.89 1.12 12.57
N PHE A 124 -23.33 1.82 11.58
CA PHE A 124 -22.68 3.12 11.81
C PHE A 124 -23.68 4.17 12.25
N ARG A 125 -24.93 4.17 11.73
CA ARG A 125 -25.96 5.17 12.09
C ARG A 125 -26.38 5.12 13.56
N LYS A 126 -26.14 4.01 14.25
CA LYS A 126 -26.35 3.89 15.71
C LYS A 126 -25.31 4.68 16.51
N ILE A 127 -24.18 5.05 15.90
CA ILE A 127 -23.01 5.63 16.58
C ILE A 127 -22.63 7.00 15.97
N LEU A 128 -22.82 7.16 14.66
CA LEU A 128 -22.34 8.28 13.86
C LEU A 128 -23.47 9.00 13.15
N SER A 129 -23.25 10.29 12.90
CA SER A 129 -24.12 11.09 12.03
C SER A 129 -23.97 10.70 10.55
N PRO A 130 -25.01 10.94 9.72
CA PRO A 130 -24.90 10.74 8.27
C PRO A 130 -23.72 11.46 7.61
N LYS A 131 -23.37 12.67 8.10
CA LYS A 131 -22.23 13.45 7.59
C LYS A 131 -20.89 12.77 7.87
N GLN A 132 -20.71 12.21 9.06
CA GLN A 132 -19.51 11.44 9.40
C GLN A 132 -19.42 10.16 8.55
N ILE A 133 -20.53 9.46 8.35
CA ILE A 133 -20.56 8.25 7.51
C ILE A 133 -20.23 8.56 6.06
N MET A 134 -20.75 9.67 5.52
CA MET A 134 -20.36 10.13 4.18
C MET A 134 -18.84 10.36 4.08
N LYS A 135 -18.22 10.90 5.13
CA LYS A 135 -16.76 11.10 5.18
C LYS A 135 -15.99 9.78 5.17
N ILE A 136 -16.51 8.71 5.78
CA ILE A 136 -15.93 7.35 5.67
C ILE A 136 -15.85 6.92 4.21
N TYR A 137 -16.95 7.04 3.45
CA TYR A 137 -16.99 6.64 2.04
C TYR A 137 -16.05 7.47 1.16
N GLN A 138 -15.90 8.77 1.46
CA GLN A 138 -14.93 9.63 0.78
C GLN A 138 -13.49 9.19 1.06
N LEU A 139 -13.18 8.84 2.31
CA LEU A 139 -11.86 8.34 2.71
C LEU A 139 -11.53 7.00 2.03
N GLU A 140 -12.49 6.09 1.88
CA GLU A 140 -12.31 4.85 1.13
C GLU A 140 -11.95 5.09 -0.34
N LYS A 141 -12.70 5.98 -1.02
CA LYS A 141 -12.48 6.32 -2.43
C LYS A 141 -11.14 7.01 -2.63
N GLY A 142 -10.78 7.95 -1.75
CA GLY A 142 -9.53 8.70 -1.79
C GLY A 142 -8.31 7.83 -1.49
N ASN A 143 -8.41 6.92 -0.52
CA ASN A 143 -7.30 6.02 -0.16
C ASN A 143 -6.98 5.02 -1.27
N ALA A 144 -7.99 4.52 -1.99
CA ALA A 144 -7.76 3.65 -3.14
C ALA A 144 -6.92 4.34 -4.22
N HIS A 145 -7.23 5.59 -4.54
CA HIS A 145 -6.50 6.37 -5.55
C HIS A 145 -5.07 6.70 -5.11
N LYS A 146 -4.88 7.08 -3.85
CA LYS A 146 -3.55 7.33 -3.26
C LYS A 146 -2.70 6.05 -3.25
N PHE A 147 -3.27 4.92 -2.83
CA PHE A 147 -2.57 3.63 -2.80
C PHE A 147 -2.18 3.18 -4.21
N GLN A 148 -3.07 3.33 -5.19
CA GLN A 148 -2.77 3.02 -6.59
C GLN A 148 -1.62 3.89 -7.13
N LYS A 149 -1.61 5.19 -6.84
CA LYS A 149 -0.54 6.12 -7.25
C LYS A 149 0.81 5.74 -6.61
N GLU A 150 0.82 5.47 -5.31
CA GLU A 150 2.03 5.04 -4.59
C GLU A 150 2.53 3.67 -5.05
N TRP A 151 1.63 2.72 -5.34
CA TRP A 151 2.00 1.42 -5.89
C TRP A 151 2.60 1.55 -7.30
N LYS A 152 2.02 2.38 -8.17
CA LYS A 152 2.59 2.70 -9.50
C LYS A 152 3.99 3.31 -9.40
N LYS A 153 4.21 4.28 -8.49
CA LYS A 153 5.55 4.85 -8.24
C LYS A 153 6.57 3.78 -7.80
N ARG A 154 6.18 2.89 -6.89
CA ARG A 154 7.03 1.79 -6.39
C ARG A 154 7.34 0.75 -7.48
N GLN A 155 6.42 0.48 -8.39
CA GLN A 155 6.66 -0.39 -9.55
C GLN A 155 7.64 0.26 -10.55
N GLY A 156 7.45 1.55 -10.86
CA GLY A 156 8.36 2.30 -11.73
C GLY A 156 9.79 2.40 -11.18
N GLN A 157 9.95 2.61 -9.87
CA GLN A 157 11.25 2.64 -9.21
C GLN A 157 11.96 1.27 -9.20
N LYS A 158 11.21 0.16 -9.04
CA LYS A 158 11.79 -1.19 -9.11
C LYS A 158 12.29 -1.56 -10.50
N GLN A 159 11.66 -1.04 -11.56
CA GLN A 159 12.09 -1.28 -12.94
C GLN A 159 13.37 -0.50 -13.30
N GLY A 160 13.51 0.74 -12.80
CA GLY A 160 14.74 1.55 -12.95
C GLY A 160 15.94 0.94 -12.23
N GLN A 161 15.78 0.54 -10.96
CA GLN A 161 16.87 -0.07 -10.18
C GLN A 161 17.33 -1.42 -10.75
N ARG A 162 16.42 -2.23 -11.32
CA ARG A 162 16.78 -3.51 -11.96
C ARG A 162 17.49 -3.31 -13.30
N ALA A 163 17.22 -2.22 -14.01
CA ALA A 163 17.91 -1.85 -15.25
C ALA A 163 19.32 -1.29 -14.99
N GLU A 164 19.50 -0.46 -13.96
CA GLU A 164 20.82 0.02 -13.54
C GLU A 164 21.69 -1.11 -12.96
N ALA A 165 21.12 -2.01 -12.14
CA ALA A 165 21.86 -3.16 -11.62
C ALA A 165 22.35 -4.09 -12.74
N LYS A 166 21.56 -4.28 -13.82
CA LYS A 166 22.00 -5.03 -15.01
C LYS A 166 23.10 -4.31 -15.79
N LYS A 167 23.02 -2.99 -15.98
CA LYS A 167 24.08 -2.21 -16.66
C LYS A 167 25.38 -2.22 -15.87
N GLY A 168 25.33 -2.02 -14.56
CA GLY A 168 26.51 -2.03 -13.68
C GLY A 168 27.22 -3.39 -13.65
N ASN A 169 26.47 -4.50 -13.69
CA ASN A 169 27.07 -5.84 -13.72
C ASN A 169 27.66 -6.18 -15.10
N MET A 170 27.10 -5.66 -16.20
CA MET A 170 27.62 -5.87 -17.56
C MET A 170 28.89 -5.05 -17.82
N GLN A 171 29.01 -3.85 -17.22
CA GLN A 171 30.21 -3.03 -17.30
C GLN A 171 31.38 -3.59 -16.47
N ARG A 172 31.10 -4.23 -15.32
CA ARG A 172 32.13 -4.93 -14.54
C ARG A 172 32.64 -6.20 -15.21
N GLY A 173 31.78 -6.95 -15.90
CA GLY A 173 32.19 -8.14 -16.65
C GLY A 173 33.12 -7.83 -17.83
N ASN A 174 32.92 -6.69 -18.52
CA ASN A 174 33.69 -6.35 -19.71
C ASN A 174 35.10 -5.78 -19.38
N ASN A 175 35.29 -5.21 -18.20
CA ASN A 175 36.59 -4.70 -17.76
C ASN A 175 37.53 -5.81 -17.26
N ASN A 176 37.00 -6.97 -16.85
CA ASN A 176 37.82 -8.09 -16.36
C ASN A 176 38.42 -8.95 -17.48
N VAL A 177 37.91 -8.84 -18.72
CA VAL A 177 38.39 -9.61 -19.88
C VAL A 177 39.51 -8.87 -20.62
N LYS A 178 39.61 -7.54 -20.48
CA LYS A 178 40.66 -6.73 -21.15
C LYS A 178 41.96 -6.60 -20.37
N SER A 179 42.05 -7.13 -19.15
CA SER A 179 43.25 -7.06 -18.31
C SER A 179 44.08 -8.35 -18.28
N GLN A 180 43.77 -9.32 -19.15
CA GLN A 180 44.47 -10.61 -19.29
C GLN A 180 45.10 -10.81 -20.68
N LYS A 181 45.43 -9.74 -21.41
CA LYS A 181 46.31 -9.81 -22.58
C LYS A 181 47.48 -8.88 -22.41
#